data_AF-A0A7R9KDG4-F1
#
_entry.id   AF-A0A7R9KDG4-F1
#
_cell.length_a   1.000
_cell.length_b   1.000
_cell.length_c   1.000
_cell.angle_alpha   90.00
_cell.angle_beta   90.00
_cell.angle_gamma   90.00
#
_symmetry.space_group_name_H-M   'P 1'
#
loop_
_entity.id
_entity.type
_entity.pdbx_description
1 polymer ?
#
loop_
_entity_poly.entity_id
_entity_poly.type
_entity_poly.pdbx_seq_one_letter_code
_entity_poly.pdbx_strand_id
1 'polypeptide(L)'
;MLSKHVLNCGFSQWYSLFADISIDSKSMKLSDDFIQYLLSDGIVLPKSGSDGNDDEIIEDHDWGDDNDHQNGFPRLPDGGGDDSDGQSSGAEAAAPEFPEMDAFMRSALDSLGAVFPKLNWSSCEDSSWMSATGTRCLTPDDVYLLLKSSDRIVHDLTQPFKDCTDETPPVEHELVLKKWVDMNPSMEFRCFVANNQLIGTAEL
;
A
#
# COMPACT_ATOMS: atom_id res chain seq x y z
N MET A 1 24.16 12.40 -4.50
CA MET A 1 23.18 13.32 -3.86
C MET A 1 23.64 13.60 -2.44
N LEU A 2 23.19 14.66 -1.75
CA LEU A 2 23.46 14.80 -0.31
C LEU A 2 22.25 14.30 0.49
N SER A 3 22.45 13.66 1.64
CA SER A 3 21.39 13.16 2.52
C SER A 3 20.41 14.28 2.92
N LYS A 4 20.93 15.51 3.10
CA LYS A 4 20.11 16.70 3.34
C LYS A 4 19.11 16.98 2.21
N HIS A 5 19.44 16.71 0.96
CA HIS A 5 18.52 16.92 -0.16
C HIS A 5 17.33 15.97 -0.08
N VAL A 6 17.57 14.71 0.29
CA VAL A 6 16.51 13.72 0.51
C VAL A 6 15.62 14.14 1.68
N LEU A 7 16.21 14.51 2.82
CA LEU A 7 15.46 14.97 3.99
C LEU A 7 14.55 16.15 3.67
N ASN A 8 15.04 17.15 2.95
CA ASN A 8 14.25 18.33 2.54
C ASN A 8 13.04 17.99 1.65
N CYS A 9 13.07 16.85 0.95
CA CYS A 9 11.97 16.36 0.14
C CYS A 9 10.94 15.52 0.93
N GLY A 10 11.17 15.28 2.23
CA GLY A 10 10.22 14.58 3.08
C GLY A 10 8.94 15.37 3.29
N PHE A 11 7.80 14.69 3.32
CA PHE A 11 6.46 15.28 3.37
C PHE A 11 6.31 16.38 4.44
N SER A 12 6.64 16.10 5.69
CA SER A 12 6.57 17.08 6.79
C SER A 12 7.45 18.33 6.58
N GLN A 13 8.54 18.25 5.81
CA GLN A 13 9.43 19.39 5.56
C GLN A 13 8.80 20.42 4.62
N TRP A 14 8.09 19.98 3.58
CA TRP A 14 7.53 20.88 2.58
C TRP A 14 6.03 21.14 2.78
N TYR A 15 5.26 20.23 3.36
CA TYR A 15 3.81 20.39 3.48
C TYR A 15 3.44 21.61 4.32
N SER A 16 4.17 21.89 5.40
CA SER A 16 3.95 23.08 6.22
C SER A 16 4.17 24.41 5.47
N LEU A 17 4.98 24.41 4.41
CA LEU A 17 5.28 25.59 3.60
C LEU A 17 4.26 25.80 2.47
N PHE A 18 3.56 24.75 2.06
CA PHE A 18 2.73 24.72 0.86
C PHE A 18 1.33 24.14 1.12
N ALA A 19 0.87 24.10 2.37
CA ALA A 19 -0.38 23.46 2.77
C ALA A 19 -1.59 24.05 2.03
N ASP A 20 -1.57 25.37 1.79
CA ASP A 20 -2.58 26.17 1.12
C ASP A 20 -2.67 25.93 -0.41
N ILE A 21 -1.66 25.32 -1.01
CA ILE A 21 -1.62 24.95 -2.44
C ILE A 21 -1.50 23.43 -2.67
N SER A 22 -1.55 22.64 -1.58
CA SER A 22 -1.41 21.19 -1.62
C SER A 22 -2.74 20.52 -1.29
N ILE A 23 -2.86 19.24 -1.64
CA ILE A 23 -4.03 18.43 -1.27
C ILE A 23 -4.04 18.23 0.24
N ASP A 24 -5.20 18.45 0.87
CA ASP A 24 -5.43 18.20 2.30
C ASP A 24 -4.93 16.81 2.70
N SER A 25 -4.08 16.79 3.73
CA SER A 25 -3.37 15.59 4.16
C SER A 25 -3.20 15.57 5.68
N LYS A 26 -3.18 14.37 6.25
CA LYS A 26 -2.81 14.12 7.65
C LYS A 26 -1.58 13.20 7.71
N SER A 27 -0.73 13.39 8.72
CA SER A 27 0.43 12.52 8.95
C SER A 27 0.53 12.05 10.40
N MET A 28 1.12 10.86 10.58
CA MET A 28 1.43 10.24 11.87
C MET A 28 2.79 9.56 11.79
N LYS A 29 3.60 9.69 12.85
CA LYS A 29 4.89 8.98 12.94
C LYS A 29 4.66 7.48 13.04
N LEU A 30 5.51 6.71 12.37
CA LEU A 30 5.50 5.26 12.47
C LEU A 30 6.21 4.81 13.74
N SER A 31 5.66 3.80 14.42
CA SER A 31 6.38 3.07 15.45
C SER A 31 7.33 2.05 14.83
N ASP A 32 8.38 1.67 15.56
CA ASP A 32 9.33 0.64 15.11
C ASP A 32 8.63 -0.70 14.85
N ASP A 33 7.62 -1.05 15.66
CA ASP A 33 6.82 -2.27 15.50
C ASP A 33 6.02 -2.24 14.19
N PHE A 34 5.47 -1.08 13.82
CA PHE A 34 4.76 -0.92 12.55
C PHE A 34 5.69 -1.01 11.36
N ILE A 35 6.90 -0.44 11.46
CA ILE A 35 7.93 -0.55 10.42
C ILE A 35 8.33 -2.01 10.23
N GLN A 36 8.59 -2.74 11.33
CA GLN A 36 8.91 -4.16 11.26
C GLN A 36 7.76 -4.98 10.66
N TYR A 37 6.52 -4.63 10.97
CA TYR A 37 5.36 -5.21 10.32
C TYR A 37 5.37 -4.95 8.83
N LEU A 38 5.52 -3.71 8.35
CA LEU A 38 5.57 -3.41 6.92
C LEU A 38 6.69 -4.17 6.19
N LEU A 39 7.83 -4.38 6.85
CA LEU A 39 8.97 -5.13 6.30
C LEU A 39 8.85 -6.64 6.44
N SER A 40 7.85 -7.15 7.15
CA SER A 40 7.65 -8.59 7.30
C SER A 40 7.07 -9.18 6.01
N ASP A 41 7.55 -10.36 5.64
CA ASP A 41 7.00 -11.13 4.53
C ASP A 41 5.52 -11.48 4.78
N GLY A 42 4.76 -11.55 3.69
CA GLY A 42 3.34 -11.91 3.72
C GLY A 42 2.40 -10.75 4.04
N ILE A 43 1.16 -10.92 3.58
CA ILE A 43 0.07 -9.97 3.81
C ILE A 43 -0.83 -10.58 4.87
N VAL A 44 -0.57 -10.20 6.12
CA VAL A 44 -1.48 -10.46 7.25
C VAL A 44 -2.05 -9.12 7.66
N LEU A 45 -3.33 -8.90 7.42
CA LEU A 45 -3.99 -7.67 7.83
C LEU A 45 -4.22 -7.70 9.35
N PRO A 46 -4.07 -6.56 10.05
CA PRO A 46 -4.48 -6.45 11.43
C PRO A 46 -5.96 -6.78 11.57
N LYS A 47 -6.36 -7.26 12.75
CA LYS A 47 -7.78 -7.36 13.10
C LYS A 47 -8.31 -5.94 13.29
N SER A 48 -8.64 -5.28 12.18
CA SER A 48 -9.48 -4.10 12.20
C SER A 48 -10.72 -4.47 13.02
N GLY A 49 -11.05 -3.67 14.04
CA GLY A 49 -12.22 -3.86 14.90
C GLY A 49 -13.56 -3.67 14.17
N SER A 50 -13.69 -4.24 12.98
CA SER A 50 -14.92 -4.46 12.25
C SER A 50 -15.68 -5.58 12.96
N ASP A 51 -16.57 -5.19 13.86
CA ASP A 51 -17.72 -6.02 14.20
C ASP A 51 -18.55 -6.22 12.91
N GLY A 52 -18.45 -7.42 12.30
CA GLY A 52 -19.46 -7.94 11.39
C GLY A 52 -18.98 -8.43 10.04
N ASN A 53 -18.91 -9.77 9.94
CA ASN A 53 -19.54 -10.55 8.88
C ASN A 53 -18.88 -10.60 7.48
N ASP A 54 -17.62 -11.02 7.38
CA ASP A 54 -17.04 -11.46 6.10
C ASP A 54 -16.28 -12.80 6.25
N ASP A 55 -16.94 -13.82 6.81
CA ASP A 55 -16.66 -15.22 6.45
C ASP A 55 -17.56 -15.59 5.26
N GLU A 56 -17.35 -14.94 4.10
CA GLU A 56 -17.85 -15.50 2.84
C GLU A 56 -16.68 -16.17 2.13
N ILE A 57 -16.62 -17.49 2.34
CA ILE A 57 -15.93 -18.43 1.48
C ILE A 57 -16.35 -18.11 0.05
N ILE A 58 -15.42 -17.64 -0.77
CA ILE A 58 -15.60 -17.58 -2.22
C ILE A 58 -15.68 -19.03 -2.68
N GLU A 59 -16.90 -19.57 -2.80
CA GLU A 59 -17.12 -20.78 -3.59
C GLU A 59 -16.71 -20.45 -5.03
N ASP A 60 -15.73 -21.22 -5.51
CA ASP A 60 -15.18 -21.17 -6.86
C ASP A 60 -16.31 -21.30 -7.88
N HIS A 61 -16.79 -20.16 -8.37
CA HIS A 61 -17.83 -20.10 -9.39
C HIS A 61 -17.16 -20.39 -10.75
N ASP A 62 -17.04 -21.67 -11.08
CA ASP A 62 -16.57 -22.16 -12.37
C ASP A 62 -17.46 -21.61 -13.50
N TRP A 63 -16.92 -20.65 -14.25
CA TRP A 63 -17.51 -20.11 -15.47
C TRP A 63 -17.11 -21.00 -16.65
N GLY A 64 -17.89 -22.07 -16.86
CA GLY A 64 -17.72 -23.01 -17.98
C GLY A 64 -18.98 -23.13 -18.84
N ASP A 65 -18.93 -22.49 -20.01
CA ASP A 65 -19.91 -22.31 -21.08
C ASP A 65 -20.57 -23.59 -21.65
N ASP A 66 -21.82 -23.45 -22.08
CA ASP A 66 -22.62 -24.45 -22.80
C ASP A 66 -22.00 -24.76 -24.17
N ASN A 67 -21.63 -26.01 -24.44
CA ASN A 67 -21.79 -26.59 -25.79
C ASN A 67 -21.79 -28.12 -25.81
N ASP A 68 -22.92 -28.64 -26.29
CA ASP A 68 -23.17 -30.02 -26.71
C ASP A 68 -22.24 -30.40 -27.87
N HIS A 69 -21.53 -31.54 -27.80
CA HIS A 69 -21.21 -32.44 -28.92
C HIS A 69 -20.34 -33.64 -28.46
N GLN A 70 -21.03 -34.77 -28.32
CA GLN A 70 -20.59 -36.17 -28.48
C GLN A 70 -19.20 -36.41 -29.09
N ASN A 71 -18.27 -37.01 -28.33
CA ASN A 71 -17.25 -37.96 -28.82
C ASN A 71 -16.62 -38.77 -27.68
N GLY A 72 -16.62 -40.09 -27.83
CA GLY A 72 -16.23 -41.06 -26.79
C GLY A 72 -14.72 -41.23 -26.62
N PHE A 73 -14.30 -41.29 -25.34
CA PHE A 73 -13.01 -41.82 -24.92
C PHE A 73 -13.20 -42.74 -23.70
N PRO A 74 -12.41 -43.83 -23.56
CA PRO A 74 -12.71 -44.91 -22.62
C PRO A 74 -12.33 -44.56 -21.19
N ARG A 75 -13.20 -44.92 -20.23
CA ARG A 75 -12.96 -44.84 -18.78
C ARG A 75 -11.72 -45.67 -18.39
N LEU A 76 -10.73 -45.01 -17.78
CA LEU A 76 -9.65 -45.66 -17.02
C LEU A 76 -10.08 -45.84 -15.55
N PRO A 77 -9.56 -46.88 -14.86
CA PRO A 77 -10.13 -47.34 -13.59
C PRO A 77 -9.75 -46.46 -12.40
N ASP A 78 -10.71 -46.42 -11.48
CA ASP A 78 -10.66 -45.91 -10.11
C ASP A 78 -9.42 -46.41 -9.37
N GLY A 79 -8.48 -45.49 -9.12
CA GLY A 79 -7.25 -45.72 -8.37
C GLY A 79 -7.28 -44.87 -7.12
N GLY A 80 -7.82 -45.43 -6.03
CA GLY A 80 -7.77 -44.84 -4.70
C GLY A 80 -6.34 -44.56 -4.28
N GLY A 81 -5.99 -43.28 -4.24
CA GLY A 81 -4.74 -42.76 -3.71
C GLY A 81 -5.05 -41.95 -2.46
N ASP A 82 -4.88 -42.62 -1.32
CA ASP A 82 -4.71 -42.10 0.05
C ASP A 82 -4.49 -40.58 0.17
N ASP A 83 -5.56 -39.87 0.57
CA ASP A 83 -5.51 -38.49 1.06
C ASP A 83 -4.69 -38.46 2.35
N SER A 84 -3.37 -38.40 2.19
CA SER A 84 -2.49 -37.97 3.28
C SER A 84 -2.52 -36.45 3.31
N ASP A 85 -3.49 -35.94 4.05
CA ASP A 85 -3.58 -34.55 4.50
C ASP A 85 -2.23 -34.15 5.11
N GLY A 86 -1.39 -33.55 4.27
CA GLY A 86 -0.22 -32.83 4.71
C GLY A 86 -0.69 -31.64 5.53
N GLN A 87 -0.90 -31.85 6.83
CA GLN A 87 -0.95 -30.78 7.82
C GLN A 87 0.34 -29.98 7.67
N SER A 88 0.29 -28.95 6.82
CA SER A 88 1.20 -27.82 6.91
C SER A 88 0.87 -27.18 8.25
N SER A 89 1.64 -27.53 9.27
CA SER A 89 1.75 -26.80 10.52
C SER A 89 2.46 -25.46 10.25
N GLY A 90 1.87 -24.63 9.39
CA GLY A 90 2.14 -23.20 9.36
C GLY A 90 1.52 -22.63 10.61
N ALA A 91 2.34 -22.22 11.58
CA ALA A 91 1.86 -21.40 12.68
C ALA A 91 1.14 -20.19 12.06
N GLU A 92 -0.19 -20.12 12.17
CA GLU A 92 -0.93 -18.91 11.82
C GLU A 92 -0.36 -17.80 12.69
N ALA A 93 0.48 -16.96 12.11
CA ALA A 93 1.04 -15.81 12.79
C ALA A 93 -0.14 -14.98 13.27
N ALA A 94 -0.24 -14.78 14.59
CA ALA A 94 -1.32 -14.01 15.17
C ALA A 94 -1.37 -12.64 14.48
N ALA A 95 -2.56 -12.26 14.02
CA ALA A 95 -2.77 -10.98 13.36
C ALA A 95 -2.25 -9.84 14.28
N PRO A 96 -1.35 -8.99 13.79
CA PRO A 96 -0.82 -7.89 14.60
C PRO A 96 -1.93 -6.88 14.88
N GLU A 97 -1.79 -6.10 15.95
CA GLU A 97 -2.77 -5.06 16.33
C GLU A 97 -2.06 -3.71 16.46
N PHE A 98 -2.60 -2.68 15.80
CA PHE A 98 -2.05 -1.31 15.86
C PHE A 98 -3.15 -0.28 16.18
N PRO A 99 -3.73 -0.29 17.40
CA PRO A 99 -4.92 0.51 17.71
C PRO A 99 -4.75 2.02 17.48
N GLU A 100 -3.56 2.55 17.74
CA GLU A 100 -3.25 3.97 17.49
C GLU A 100 -3.24 4.28 15.98
N MET A 101 -2.65 3.41 15.17
CA MET A 101 -2.63 3.57 13.72
C MET A 101 -4.03 3.41 13.14
N ASP A 102 -4.80 2.43 13.60
CA ASP A 102 -6.18 2.23 13.18
C ASP A 102 -7.06 3.44 13.51
N ALA A 103 -6.91 3.99 14.72
CA ALA A 103 -7.62 5.20 15.12
C ALA A 103 -7.24 6.40 14.24
N PHE A 104 -5.96 6.55 13.89
CA PHE A 104 -5.50 7.58 12.97
C PHE A 104 -6.06 7.43 11.57
N MET A 105 -6.01 6.21 11.00
CA MET A 105 -6.54 5.92 9.68
C MET A 105 -8.04 6.19 9.60
N ARG A 106 -8.81 5.72 10.60
CA ARG A 106 -10.25 5.99 10.70
C ARG A 106 -10.54 7.49 10.83
N SER A 107 -9.80 8.20 11.69
CA SER A 107 -9.95 9.66 11.83
C SER A 107 -9.61 10.43 10.55
N ALA A 108 -8.64 9.94 9.77
CA ALA A 108 -8.31 10.53 8.47
C ALA A 108 -9.43 10.29 7.45
N LEU A 109 -9.89 9.04 7.33
CA LEU A 109 -11.00 8.65 6.46
C LEU A 109 -12.28 9.44 6.76
N ASP A 110 -12.63 9.61 8.04
CA ASP A 110 -13.81 10.38 8.46
C ASP A 110 -13.73 11.85 8.03
N SER A 111 -12.53 12.43 8.05
CA SER A 111 -12.33 13.86 7.76
C SER A 111 -12.05 14.19 6.29
N LEU A 112 -11.34 13.31 5.58
CA LEU A 112 -10.87 13.53 4.21
C LEU A 112 -11.77 12.80 3.19
N GLY A 113 -12.54 11.81 3.63
CA GLY A 113 -13.23 10.86 2.77
C GLY A 113 -12.27 9.75 2.33
N ALA A 114 -12.28 9.42 1.04
CA ALA A 114 -11.30 8.48 0.50
C ALA A 114 -9.88 9.05 0.62
N VAL A 115 -8.90 8.19 0.93
CA VAL A 115 -7.51 8.60 1.12
C VAL A 115 -6.56 7.88 0.17
N PHE A 116 -5.39 8.47 -0.04
CA PHE A 116 -4.27 7.91 -0.79
C PHE A 116 -3.02 7.85 0.12
N PRO A 117 -2.52 6.65 0.45
CA PRO A 117 -1.41 6.50 1.38
C PRO A 117 -0.04 6.71 0.72
N LYS A 118 0.85 7.34 1.48
CA LYS A 118 2.27 7.46 1.16
C LYS A 118 3.12 7.51 2.43
N LEU A 119 4.43 7.30 2.31
CA LEU A 119 5.39 7.61 3.37
C LEU A 119 6.04 8.98 3.14
N ASN A 120 7.17 9.24 3.79
CA ASN A 120 7.92 10.48 3.70
C ASN A 120 8.12 10.96 2.26
N TRP A 121 8.44 10.06 1.33
CA TRP A 121 8.79 10.42 -0.05
C TRP A 121 7.87 9.78 -1.08
N SER A 122 7.70 8.45 -1.01
CA SER A 122 7.05 7.66 -2.04
C SER A 122 5.61 7.32 -1.71
N SER A 123 4.75 7.27 -2.73
CA SER A 123 3.36 6.80 -2.64
C SER A 123 3.19 5.37 -3.11
N CYS A 124 2.12 4.72 -2.64
CA CYS A 124 1.79 3.32 -2.92
C CYS A 124 1.09 3.13 -4.27
N GLU A 125 1.56 3.85 -5.30
CA GLU A 125 0.95 3.81 -6.64
C GLU A 125 1.30 2.51 -7.38
N ASP A 126 2.49 1.99 -7.13
CA ASP A 126 3.01 0.72 -7.66
C ASP A 126 2.22 -0.50 -7.15
N SER A 127 1.53 -0.37 -6.01
CA SER A 127 0.68 -1.41 -5.44
C SER A 127 -0.81 -1.22 -5.74
N SER A 128 -1.18 -0.26 -6.59
CA SER A 128 -2.59 0.01 -6.94
C SER A 128 -3.36 -1.21 -7.45
N TRP A 129 -2.68 -2.18 -8.07
CA TRP A 129 -3.26 -3.43 -8.55
C TRP A 129 -3.79 -4.35 -7.43
N MET A 130 -3.41 -4.12 -6.18
CA MET A 130 -3.85 -4.92 -5.03
C MET A 130 -5.27 -4.63 -4.59
N SER A 131 -5.81 -3.45 -4.91
CA SER A 131 -7.16 -3.06 -4.53
C SER A 131 -8.05 -2.90 -5.75
N ALA A 132 -9.30 -3.35 -5.63
CA ALA A 132 -10.32 -3.15 -6.66
C ALA A 132 -10.61 -1.67 -6.94
N THR A 133 -10.29 -0.78 -6.00
CA THR A 133 -10.44 0.67 -6.13
C THR A 133 -9.13 1.40 -6.49
N GLY A 134 -8.08 0.65 -6.83
CA GLY A 134 -6.78 1.23 -7.19
C GLY A 134 -6.10 1.89 -5.99
N THR A 135 -5.73 3.16 -6.14
CA THR A 135 -5.11 3.96 -5.07
C THR A 135 -6.11 4.61 -4.10
N ARG A 136 -7.41 4.37 -4.31
CA ARG A 136 -8.49 4.96 -3.51
C ARG A 136 -8.82 4.08 -2.32
N CYS A 137 -8.27 4.39 -1.15
CA CYS A 137 -8.58 3.68 0.09
C CYS A 137 -9.86 4.23 0.75
N LEU A 138 -10.76 3.32 1.14
CA LEU A 138 -12.01 3.61 1.85
C LEU A 138 -12.01 3.03 3.27
N THR A 139 -11.16 2.04 3.53
CA THR A 139 -11.00 1.37 4.81
C THR A 139 -9.53 1.38 5.27
N PRO A 140 -9.24 1.19 6.58
CA PRO A 140 -7.88 0.95 7.04
C PRO A 140 -7.23 -0.26 6.36
N ASP A 141 -8.02 -1.29 6.05
CA ASP A 141 -7.54 -2.52 5.41
C ASP A 141 -7.00 -2.25 4.01
N ASP A 142 -7.65 -1.37 3.24
CA ASP A 142 -7.13 -0.89 1.95
C ASP A 142 -5.76 -0.22 2.11
N VAL A 143 -5.59 0.59 3.16
CA VAL A 143 -4.33 1.31 3.43
C VAL A 143 -3.23 0.31 3.78
N TYR A 144 -3.51 -0.63 4.68
CA TYR A 144 -2.58 -1.70 5.03
C TYR A 144 -2.14 -2.50 3.81
N LEU A 145 -3.10 -2.90 2.99
CA LEU A 145 -2.87 -3.69 1.80
C LEU A 145 -1.93 -2.97 0.83
N LEU A 146 -2.21 -1.69 0.51
CA LEU A 146 -1.36 -0.91 -0.40
C LEU A 146 0.05 -0.69 0.16
N LEU A 147 0.18 -0.40 1.46
CA LEU A 147 1.49 -0.20 2.10
C LEU A 147 2.32 -1.48 2.08
N LYS A 148 1.71 -2.62 2.41
CA LYS A 148 2.36 -3.93 2.48
C LYS A 148 2.84 -4.44 1.12
N SER A 149 2.19 -4.03 0.05
CA SER A 149 2.47 -4.53 -1.29
C SER A 149 3.29 -3.58 -2.17
N SER A 150 3.77 -2.45 -1.61
CA SER A 150 4.53 -1.45 -2.36
C SER A 150 6.03 -1.60 -2.15
N ASP A 151 6.75 -1.86 -3.24
CA ASP A 151 8.22 -1.88 -3.26
C ASP A 151 8.79 -0.48 -3.00
N ARG A 152 8.07 0.56 -3.43
CA ARG A 152 8.44 1.96 -3.15
C ARG A 152 8.44 2.25 -1.65
N ILE A 153 7.47 1.70 -0.91
CA ILE A 153 7.41 1.83 0.55
C ILE A 153 8.58 1.08 1.22
N VAL A 154 8.89 -0.14 0.76
CA VAL A 154 10.07 -0.88 1.25
C VAL A 154 11.36 -0.10 0.99
N HIS A 155 11.49 0.54 -0.17
CA HIS A 155 12.64 1.38 -0.48
C HIS A 155 12.74 2.59 0.46
N ASP A 156 11.63 3.29 0.72
CA ASP A 156 11.59 4.43 1.66
C ASP A 156 12.05 4.02 3.07
N LEU A 157 11.71 2.81 3.52
CA LEU A 157 12.05 2.30 4.86
C LEU A 157 13.50 1.77 4.96
N THR A 158 14.04 1.17 3.90
CA THR A 158 15.31 0.43 3.98
C THR A 158 16.48 1.13 3.31
N GLN A 159 16.23 1.88 2.23
CA GLN A 159 17.27 2.45 1.37
C GLN A 159 17.02 3.92 0.95
N PRO A 160 16.49 4.82 1.81
CA PRO A 160 16.15 6.19 1.39
C PRO A 160 17.37 7.03 0.95
N PHE A 161 18.58 6.68 1.42
CA PHE A 161 19.83 7.40 1.13
C PHE A 161 20.80 6.63 0.25
N LYS A 162 20.34 5.59 -0.47
CA LYS A 162 21.21 4.71 -1.28
C LYS A 162 22.16 5.46 -2.22
N ASP A 163 21.69 6.56 -2.81
CA ASP A 163 22.44 7.39 -3.77
C ASP A 163 23.10 8.63 -3.14
N CYS A 164 23.13 8.70 -1.81
CA CYS A 164 23.81 9.76 -1.08
C CYS A 164 25.29 9.45 -0.90
N THR A 165 26.12 10.49 -0.98
CA THR A 165 27.59 10.36 -0.91
C THR A 165 28.15 10.70 0.47
N ASP A 166 27.31 11.19 1.37
CA ASP A 166 27.59 11.61 2.73
C ASP A 166 26.99 10.64 3.77
N GLU A 167 27.20 10.93 5.05
CA GLU A 167 26.70 10.08 6.14
C GLU A 167 25.17 10.00 6.13
N THR A 168 24.63 8.83 6.46
CA THR A 168 23.21 8.56 6.53
C THR A 168 22.66 9.02 7.89
N PRO A 169 21.85 10.09 7.95
CA PRO A 169 21.25 10.52 9.20
C PRO A 169 20.12 9.58 9.63
N PRO A 170 19.76 9.56 10.93
CA PRO A 170 18.54 8.90 11.37
C PRO A 170 17.31 9.58 10.76
N VAL A 171 16.30 8.78 10.42
CA VAL A 171 15.04 9.25 9.84
C VAL A 171 13.88 8.79 10.71
N GLU A 172 12.98 9.72 10.98
CA GLU A 172 11.65 9.37 11.51
C GLU A 172 10.72 9.15 10.31
N HIS A 173 10.19 7.93 10.20
CA HIS A 173 9.22 7.62 9.16
C HIS A 173 7.82 8.08 9.57
N GLU A 174 7.03 8.50 8.60
CA GLU A 174 5.65 8.94 8.81
C GLU A 174 4.71 8.33 7.78
N LEU A 175 3.55 7.85 8.23
CA LEU A 175 2.42 7.57 7.35
C LEU A 175 1.73 8.89 7.03
N VAL A 176 1.50 9.13 5.75
CA VAL A 176 0.77 10.28 5.24
C VAL A 176 -0.47 9.79 4.49
N LEU A 177 -1.62 10.27 4.92
CA LEU A 177 -2.90 10.04 4.27
C LEU A 177 -3.35 11.32 3.60
N LYS A 178 -3.25 11.35 2.27
CA LYS A 178 -3.73 12.46 1.45
C LYS A 178 -5.19 12.23 1.10
N LYS A 179 -5.99 13.29 1.01
CA LYS A 179 -7.32 13.19 0.41
C LYS A 179 -7.20 12.66 -1.01
N TRP A 180 -7.93 11.61 -1.33
CA TRP A 180 -7.98 11.08 -2.69
C TRP A 180 -8.80 12.02 -3.57
N VAL A 181 -8.26 12.32 -4.75
CA VAL A 181 -8.90 13.17 -5.74
C VAL A 181 -8.82 12.47 -7.08
N ASP A 182 -9.92 12.47 -7.81
CA ASP A 182 -9.94 12.04 -9.20
C ASP A 182 -9.28 13.12 -10.07
N MET A 183 -7.99 12.96 -10.31
CA MET A 183 -7.16 13.89 -11.08
C MET A 183 -7.10 13.42 -12.53
N ASN A 184 -7.33 14.33 -13.47
CA ASN A 184 -7.16 14.03 -14.89
C ASN A 184 -5.67 13.90 -15.20
N PRO A 185 -5.16 12.72 -15.62
CA PRO A 185 -3.73 12.52 -15.86
C PRO A 185 -3.13 13.51 -16.86
N SER A 186 -3.90 13.94 -17.87
CA SER A 186 -3.45 14.95 -18.84
C SER A 186 -3.22 16.34 -18.26
N MET A 187 -3.57 16.56 -16.99
CA MET A 187 -3.33 17.79 -16.24
C MET A 187 -2.24 17.63 -15.17
N GLU A 188 -1.55 16.50 -15.16
CA GLU A 188 -0.45 16.23 -14.25
C GLU A 188 0.89 16.50 -14.93
N PHE A 189 1.70 17.36 -14.30
CA PHE A 189 2.99 17.77 -14.84
C PHE A 189 4.08 17.62 -13.79
N ARG A 190 5.21 17.06 -14.21
CA ARG A 190 6.48 17.11 -13.49
C ARG A 190 7.23 18.38 -13.88
N CYS A 191 7.44 19.26 -12.91
CA CYS A 191 8.19 20.50 -13.09
C CYS A 191 9.64 20.35 -12.61
N PHE A 192 10.60 20.83 -13.41
CA PHE A 192 12.02 20.80 -13.08
C PHE A 192 12.49 22.23 -12.78
N VAL A 193 13.06 22.44 -11.60
CA VAL A 193 13.50 23.75 -11.11
C VAL A 193 15.00 23.73 -10.83
N ALA A 194 15.73 24.71 -11.34
CA ALA A 194 17.15 24.92 -11.05
C ALA A 194 17.42 26.41 -10.85
N ASN A 195 18.28 26.76 -9.89
CA ASN A 195 18.59 28.16 -9.55
C ASN A 195 17.34 29.04 -9.33
N ASN A 196 16.32 28.46 -8.68
CA ASN A 196 15.03 29.13 -8.43
C ASN A 196 14.27 29.56 -9.71
N GLN A 197 14.53 28.89 -10.83
CA GLN A 197 13.87 29.09 -12.12
C GLN A 197 13.31 27.77 -12.64
N LEU A 198 12.10 27.82 -13.23
CA LEU A 198 11.51 26.69 -13.94
C LEU A 198 12.28 26.48 -15.24
N ILE A 199 12.93 25.31 -15.37
CA ILE A 199 13.78 24.97 -16.53
C ILE A 199 13.11 23.96 -17.47
N GLY A 200 12.05 23.30 -17.04
CA GLY A 200 11.34 22.33 -17.86
C GLY A 200 10.09 21.77 -17.19
N THR A 201 9.24 21.17 -18.01
CA THR A 201 8.01 20.49 -17.62
C THR A 201 7.85 19.23 -18.46
N ALA A 202 7.32 18.15 -17.88
CA ALA A 202 6.96 16.93 -18.58
C ALA A 202 5.58 16.44 -18.10
N GLU A 203 4.79 15.84 -18.99
CA GLU A 203 3.57 15.11 -18.61
C GLU A 203 3.97 13.84 -17.81
N LEU A 204 3.16 13.49 -16.81
CA LEU A 204 3.42 12.37 -15.89
C LEU A 204 3.00 11.02 -16.48
#